data_AF-A0A2A3ERR4-F1
#
_entry.id   AF-A0A2A3ERR4-F1
#
_cell.length_a   1.000
_cell.length_b   1.000
_cell.length_c   1.000
_cell.angle_alpha   90.00
_cell.angle_beta   90.00
_cell.angle_gamma   90.00
#
_symmetry.space_group_name_H-M   'P 1'
#
loop_
_entity.id
_entity.type
_entity.pdbx_description
1 polymer ?
#
loop_
_entity_poly.entity_id
_entity_poly.type
_entity_poly.pdbx_seq_one_letter_code
_entity_poly.pdbx_strand_id
1 'polypeptide(L)'
;MSVTEQSSINQTLNTFSFNTCDIKYAEFVYKVLKESAESFEKEQKFLDNVLLNLYNIFGDVFEKALELYEQERVTHIFPSENPGVAPHSDRNNSRYLVQIKGLSGTTYILFPDINYCICGSFRCQVLNNRSLFTCKHVLAAWLAAFQINNMYPEVEINSLVAKLGNLKTIVQLLKAINFKENATCFGTENGLKITVEDAKCMQASAYIPTHVFQIFNLKEDVIFKVNLNILVECLCMFWSNINCQGSSVALQLFYKGIGHPVTVLIEEDGIITDCSLKTQEPDELLDFHLEPENVLNKVVLQTELLKDILSELDSSSDLIELFLSPSPPFFRISTAGLAGICHIELPHDGELIDNFQCTSTATSSYKLTHIKPAMKALSCANKVSLRTDSFGLLCFQYMVKTDEGHTCYIEYYISPVIDPDE
;
A
#
# COMPACT_ATOMS: atom_id res chain seq x y z
N MET A 1 -11.42 -27.59 -26.83
CA MET A 1 -12.65 -26.89 -27.25
C MET A 1 -12.33 -25.92 -28.39
N SER A 2 -11.74 -26.41 -29.49
CA SER A 2 -10.88 -25.60 -30.37
C SER A 2 -11.21 -25.71 -31.87
N VAL A 3 -12.46 -26.01 -32.24
CA VAL A 3 -12.85 -26.09 -33.66
C VAL A 3 -14.20 -25.42 -33.95
N THR A 4 -15.03 -25.18 -32.93
CA THR A 4 -16.40 -24.66 -33.09
C THR A 4 -16.54 -23.13 -33.05
N GLU A 5 -15.54 -22.37 -32.57
CA GLU A 5 -15.58 -20.90 -32.56
C GLU A 5 -14.97 -20.24 -33.81
N GLN A 6 -14.08 -20.93 -34.52
CA GLN A 6 -13.56 -20.43 -35.81
C GLN A 6 -14.61 -20.48 -36.92
N SER A 7 -15.61 -21.36 -36.82
CA SER A 7 -16.68 -21.48 -37.83
C SER A 7 -17.73 -20.36 -37.72
N SER A 8 -17.97 -19.83 -36.52
CA SER A 8 -18.98 -18.78 -36.29
C SER A 8 -18.52 -17.40 -36.77
N ILE A 9 -17.22 -17.05 -36.64
CA ILE A 9 -16.68 -15.78 -37.16
C ILE A 9 -16.69 -15.77 -38.70
N ASN A 10 -16.24 -16.86 -39.33
CA ASN A 10 -16.23 -16.99 -40.79
C ASN A 10 -17.64 -17.08 -41.41
N GLN A 11 -18.62 -17.66 -40.71
CA GLN A 11 -20.02 -17.63 -41.15
C GLN A 11 -20.64 -16.23 -41.07
N THR A 12 -20.25 -15.43 -40.07
CA THR A 12 -20.78 -14.06 -39.89
C THR A 12 -20.19 -13.10 -40.94
N LEU A 13 -18.90 -13.22 -41.26
CA LEU A 13 -18.21 -12.45 -42.31
C LEU A 13 -18.86 -12.62 -43.70
N ASN A 14 -19.42 -13.79 -44.00
CA ASN A 14 -20.09 -14.06 -45.28
C ASN A 14 -21.49 -13.45 -45.43
N THR A 15 -22.04 -12.83 -44.37
CA THR A 15 -23.38 -12.20 -44.40
C THR A 15 -23.38 -10.68 -44.49
N PHE A 16 -22.22 -10.04 -44.37
CA PHE A 16 -22.10 -8.59 -44.48
C PHE A 16 -21.63 -8.19 -45.87
N SER A 17 -22.46 -7.46 -46.60
CA SER A 17 -22.07 -6.77 -47.83
C SER A 17 -21.01 -5.73 -47.46
N PHE A 18 -19.75 -5.97 -47.85
CA PHE A 18 -18.53 -5.20 -47.51
C PHE A 18 -18.46 -3.75 -48.03
N ASN A 19 -19.59 -3.15 -48.44
CA ASN A 19 -19.58 -1.84 -49.10
C ASN A 19 -20.06 -0.68 -48.22
N THR A 20 -20.61 -0.93 -47.02
CA THR A 20 -21.04 0.13 -46.10
C THR A 20 -20.77 -0.23 -44.63
N CYS A 21 -20.07 0.67 -43.93
CA CYS A 21 -19.91 0.60 -42.48
C CYS A 21 -21.24 0.96 -41.79
N ASP A 22 -22.17 0.01 -41.75
CA ASP A 22 -23.48 0.17 -41.12
C ASP A 22 -23.45 -0.16 -39.62
N ILE A 23 -24.48 0.25 -38.87
CA ILE A 23 -24.53 0.14 -37.39
C ILE A 23 -24.22 -1.29 -36.89
N LYS A 24 -24.75 -2.31 -37.57
CA LYS A 24 -24.50 -3.73 -37.25
C LYS A 24 -23.03 -4.13 -37.44
N TYR A 25 -22.37 -3.57 -38.45
CA TYR A 25 -20.95 -3.80 -38.67
C TYR A 25 -20.12 -3.09 -37.60
N ALA A 26 -20.49 -1.88 -37.20
CA ALA A 26 -19.84 -1.18 -36.09
C ALA A 26 -19.96 -1.95 -34.76
N GLU A 27 -21.14 -2.46 -34.41
CA GLU A 27 -21.35 -3.32 -33.22
C GLU A 27 -20.48 -4.58 -33.25
N PHE A 28 -20.38 -5.22 -34.42
CA PHE A 28 -19.51 -6.38 -34.62
C PHE A 28 -18.03 -6.02 -34.42
N VAL A 29 -17.55 -4.92 -35.00
CA VAL A 29 -16.17 -4.46 -34.84
C VAL A 29 -15.85 -4.17 -33.37
N TYR A 30 -16.74 -3.49 -32.65
CA TYR A 30 -16.55 -3.25 -31.21
C TYR A 30 -16.47 -4.55 -30.39
N LYS A 31 -17.30 -5.54 -30.73
CA LYS A 31 -17.24 -6.86 -30.09
C LYS A 31 -15.89 -7.54 -30.31
N VAL A 32 -15.38 -7.55 -31.53
CA VAL A 32 -14.08 -8.20 -31.83
C VAL A 32 -12.91 -7.46 -31.19
N LEU A 33 -12.94 -6.12 -31.16
CA LEU A 33 -11.93 -5.33 -30.43
C LEU A 33 -11.97 -5.65 -28.92
N LYS A 34 -13.15 -5.81 -28.35
CA LYS A 34 -13.31 -6.19 -26.93
C LYS A 34 -12.75 -7.60 -26.64
N GLU A 35 -13.12 -8.59 -27.45
CA GLU A 35 -12.60 -9.97 -27.30
C GLU A 35 -11.08 -10.03 -27.49
N SER A 36 -10.54 -9.22 -28.41
CA SER A 36 -9.09 -9.10 -28.62
C SER A 36 -8.38 -8.49 -27.41
N ALA A 37 -9.00 -7.51 -26.76
CA ALA A 37 -8.49 -6.90 -25.54
C ALA A 37 -8.46 -7.90 -24.37
N GLU A 38 -9.56 -8.63 -24.16
CA GLU A 38 -9.67 -9.68 -23.14
C GLU A 38 -8.65 -10.81 -23.37
N SER A 39 -8.42 -11.22 -24.62
CA SER A 39 -7.41 -12.21 -24.96
C SER A 39 -5.98 -11.71 -24.71
N PHE A 40 -5.70 -10.43 -24.98
CA PHE A 40 -4.38 -9.85 -24.71
C PHE A 40 -4.12 -9.73 -23.21
N GLU A 41 -5.11 -9.32 -22.41
CA GLU A 41 -5.02 -9.26 -20.95
C GLU A 41 -4.65 -10.63 -20.35
N LYS A 42 -5.22 -11.71 -20.88
CA LYS A 42 -4.95 -13.07 -20.41
C LYS A 42 -3.56 -13.59 -20.80
N GLU A 43 -3.15 -13.37 -22.04
CA GLU A 43 -1.97 -14.03 -22.62
C GLU A 43 -0.72 -13.13 -22.62
N GLN A 44 -0.88 -11.84 -22.31
CA GLN A 44 0.16 -10.79 -22.30
C GLN A 44 0.89 -10.62 -23.65
N LYS A 45 0.29 -11.16 -24.73
CA LYS A 45 0.74 -11.07 -26.12
C LYS A 45 -0.44 -11.22 -27.05
N PHE A 46 -0.34 -10.65 -28.26
CA PHE A 46 -1.30 -10.95 -29.31
C PHE A 46 -1.03 -12.35 -29.87
N LEU A 47 -2.01 -13.24 -29.74
CA LEU A 47 -1.98 -14.54 -30.38
C LEU A 47 -2.22 -14.41 -31.89
N ASP A 48 -1.66 -15.34 -32.68
CA ASP A 48 -1.77 -15.32 -34.15
C ASP A 48 -3.23 -15.29 -34.64
N ASN A 49 -4.13 -15.97 -33.93
CA ASN A 49 -5.56 -15.96 -34.24
C ASN A 49 -6.21 -14.58 -34.03
N VAL A 50 -5.79 -13.82 -33.02
CA VAL A 50 -6.24 -12.45 -32.75
C VAL A 50 -5.74 -11.51 -33.83
N LEU A 51 -4.46 -11.61 -34.20
CA LEU A 51 -3.87 -10.81 -35.28
C LEU A 51 -4.56 -11.07 -36.62
N LEU A 52 -4.85 -12.34 -36.94
CA LEU A 52 -5.58 -12.72 -38.14
C LEU A 52 -7.02 -12.16 -38.14
N ASN A 53 -7.71 -12.19 -37.00
CA ASN A 53 -9.06 -11.61 -36.89
C ASN A 53 -9.07 -10.09 -37.09
N LEU A 54 -8.10 -9.38 -36.49
CA LEU A 54 -7.94 -7.94 -36.68
C LEU A 54 -7.60 -7.61 -38.13
N TYR A 55 -6.72 -8.39 -38.75
CA TYR A 55 -6.40 -8.24 -40.17
C TYR A 55 -7.61 -8.47 -41.08
N ASN A 56 -8.42 -9.50 -40.82
CA ASN A 56 -9.62 -9.78 -41.61
C ASN A 56 -10.65 -8.64 -41.57
N ILE A 57 -10.68 -7.84 -40.50
CA ILE A 57 -11.62 -6.72 -40.34
C ILE A 57 -11.07 -5.44 -40.94
N PHE A 58 -9.80 -5.12 -40.67
CA PHE A 58 -9.21 -3.81 -40.95
C PHE A 58 -8.25 -3.82 -42.16
N GLY A 59 -7.81 -4.99 -42.62
CA GLY A 59 -6.95 -5.19 -43.79
C GLY A 59 -5.66 -4.37 -43.74
N ASP A 60 -5.34 -3.71 -44.84
CA ASP A 60 -4.18 -2.81 -45.01
C ASP A 60 -4.13 -1.66 -43.97
N VAL A 61 -5.27 -1.29 -43.37
CA VAL A 61 -5.29 -0.31 -42.27
C VAL A 61 -4.60 -0.88 -41.03
N PHE A 62 -4.77 -2.18 -40.76
CA PHE A 62 -4.14 -2.87 -39.64
C PHE A 62 -2.64 -3.02 -39.83
N GLU A 63 -2.18 -3.46 -41.01
CA GLU A 63 -0.74 -3.56 -41.30
C GLU A 63 -0.03 -2.21 -41.07
N LYS A 64 -0.62 -1.12 -41.56
CA LYS A 64 -0.07 0.23 -41.37
C LYS A 64 -0.16 0.73 -39.93
N ALA A 65 -1.15 0.28 -39.17
CA ALA A 65 -1.26 0.59 -37.75
C ALA A 65 -0.21 -0.17 -36.93
N LEU A 66 0.00 -1.44 -37.25
CA LEU A 66 1.03 -2.29 -36.65
C LEU A 66 2.42 -1.75 -36.94
N GLU A 67 2.69 -1.29 -38.16
CA GLU A 67 3.96 -0.64 -38.52
C GLU A 67 4.20 0.69 -37.76
N LEU A 68 3.14 1.43 -37.42
CA LEU A 68 3.25 2.62 -36.58
C LEU A 68 3.60 2.25 -35.13
N TYR A 69 2.99 1.17 -34.64
CA TYR A 69 3.21 0.62 -33.30
C TYR A 69 4.62 0.04 -33.15
N GLU A 70 5.05 -0.85 -34.04
CA GLU A 70 6.36 -1.53 -33.99
C GLU A 70 7.55 -0.57 -34.16
N GLN A 71 7.37 0.54 -34.88
CA GLN A 71 8.40 1.58 -35.03
C GLN A 71 8.43 2.59 -33.86
N GLU A 72 7.71 2.32 -32.77
CA GLU A 72 7.64 3.18 -31.57
C GLU A 72 7.21 4.64 -31.88
N ARG A 73 6.31 4.81 -32.86
CA ARG A 73 5.84 6.14 -33.31
C ARG A 73 4.61 6.64 -32.56
N VAL A 74 4.28 5.98 -31.45
CA VAL A 74 3.15 6.30 -30.58
C VAL A 74 3.67 6.77 -29.24
N THR A 75 3.20 7.94 -28.79
CA THR A 75 3.63 8.58 -27.54
C THR A 75 2.40 8.92 -26.71
N HIS A 76 2.39 8.52 -25.44
CA HIS A 76 1.29 8.82 -24.53
C HIS A 76 1.48 10.21 -23.89
N ILE A 77 0.41 11.00 -23.84
CA ILE A 77 0.36 12.34 -23.26
C ILE A 77 -0.67 12.32 -22.14
N PHE A 78 -0.24 12.57 -20.92
CA PHE A 78 -1.10 12.58 -19.75
C PHE A 78 -1.42 14.03 -19.32
N PRO A 79 -2.64 14.32 -18.85
CA PRO A 79 -2.98 15.62 -18.30
C PRO A 79 -2.14 15.82 -17.03
N SER A 80 -1.11 16.66 -17.14
CA SER A 80 -0.29 17.07 -16.01
C SER A 80 -0.99 18.24 -15.33
N GLU A 81 -1.64 18.01 -14.19
CA GLU A 81 -1.77 19.08 -13.20
C GLU A 81 -0.51 19.21 -12.32
N ASN A 82 0.42 18.25 -12.39
CA ASN A 82 1.82 18.37 -11.98
C ASN A 82 2.64 17.25 -12.68
N PRO A 83 3.92 17.47 -13.02
CA PRO A 83 4.74 16.47 -13.70
C PRO A 83 5.05 15.33 -12.72
N GLY A 84 4.40 14.17 -12.88
CA GLY A 84 4.63 12.99 -12.04
C GLY A 84 3.39 12.16 -11.68
N VAL A 85 2.18 12.70 -11.85
CA VAL A 85 0.94 11.95 -11.58
C VAL A 85 0.63 10.99 -12.75
N ALA A 86 0.61 9.68 -12.47
CA ALA A 86 0.08 8.70 -13.42
C ALA A 86 -1.38 9.03 -13.76
N PRO A 87 -1.79 8.97 -15.03
CA PRO A 87 -3.17 9.22 -15.44
C PRO A 87 -4.13 8.32 -14.64
N HIS A 88 -5.26 8.86 -14.22
CA HIS A 88 -6.36 8.11 -13.61
C HIS A 88 -6.57 6.80 -14.36
N SER A 89 -6.30 5.62 -13.81
CA SER A 89 -6.37 4.33 -14.52
C SER A 89 -7.78 3.73 -14.57
N ASP A 90 -8.83 4.56 -14.53
CA ASP A 90 -10.16 4.09 -14.89
C ASP A 90 -10.27 4.07 -16.41
N ARG A 91 -10.38 2.90 -17.03
CA ARG A 91 -10.67 2.75 -18.48
C ARG A 91 -11.90 3.56 -18.94
N ASN A 92 -12.74 4.01 -18.01
CA ASN A 92 -13.91 4.86 -18.24
C ASN A 92 -13.73 6.33 -17.83
N ASN A 93 -12.57 6.74 -17.29
CA ASN A 93 -12.36 8.09 -16.74
C ASN A 93 -10.92 8.64 -16.86
N SER A 94 -9.95 7.92 -17.44
CA SER A 94 -8.62 8.46 -17.82
C SER A 94 -8.72 9.41 -19.02
N ARG A 95 -8.62 10.72 -18.84
CA ARG A 95 -8.47 11.63 -20.00
C ARG A 95 -7.02 11.74 -20.45
N TYR A 96 -6.45 10.70 -21.05
CA TYR A 96 -5.13 10.80 -21.69
C TYR A 96 -5.23 10.94 -23.21
N LEU A 97 -4.22 11.60 -23.78
CA LEU A 97 -4.05 11.82 -25.20
C LEU A 97 -2.96 10.90 -25.72
N VAL A 98 -3.04 10.55 -26.99
CA VAL A 98 -2.00 9.80 -27.70
C VAL A 98 -1.54 10.62 -28.88
N GLN A 99 -0.24 10.89 -28.95
CA GLN A 99 0.42 11.51 -30.08
C GLN A 99 1.03 10.43 -30.97
N ILE A 100 0.67 10.44 -32.25
CA ILE A 100 1.13 9.49 -33.25
C ILE A 100 1.87 10.23 -34.34
N LYS A 101 3.12 9.85 -34.59
CA LYS A 101 3.89 10.35 -35.73
C LYS A 101 3.62 9.47 -36.94
N GLY A 102 2.83 9.97 -37.89
CA GLY A 102 2.53 9.25 -39.13
C GLY A 102 3.78 9.00 -39.97
N LEU A 103 3.68 8.08 -40.93
CA LEU A 103 4.73 7.76 -41.91
C LEU A 103 5.23 8.97 -42.71
N SER A 104 4.40 9.99 -42.90
CA SER A 104 4.77 11.26 -43.54
C SER A 104 5.55 12.22 -42.63
N GLY A 105 5.75 11.86 -41.35
CA GLY A 105 6.30 12.74 -40.32
C GLY A 105 5.27 13.66 -39.64
N THR A 106 4.04 13.73 -40.14
CA THR A 106 2.95 14.52 -39.56
C THR A 106 2.49 13.91 -38.23
N THR A 107 2.31 14.73 -37.20
CA THR A 107 1.82 14.31 -35.89
C THR A 107 0.30 14.43 -35.78
N TYR A 108 -0.31 13.44 -35.12
CA TYR A 108 -1.75 13.37 -34.87
C TYR A 108 -1.96 13.15 -33.38
N ILE A 109 -2.79 13.97 -32.75
CA ILE A 109 -3.14 13.83 -31.33
C ILE A 109 -4.61 13.40 -31.26
N LEU A 110 -4.90 12.33 -30.53
CA LEU A 110 -6.24 11.77 -30.41
C LEU A 110 -6.49 11.13 -29.04
N PHE A 111 -7.76 10.92 -28.70
CA PHE A 111 -8.16 10.15 -27.53
C PHE A 111 -8.28 8.67 -27.89
N PRO A 112 -7.67 7.75 -27.14
CA PRO A 112 -7.62 6.33 -27.49
C PRO A 112 -8.98 5.64 -27.45
N ASP A 113 -9.87 6.07 -26.55
CA ASP A 113 -11.23 5.51 -26.42
C ASP A 113 -12.23 6.11 -27.41
N ILE A 114 -11.79 7.07 -28.24
CA ILE A 114 -12.64 7.74 -29.22
C ILE A 114 -12.19 7.34 -30.62
N ASN A 115 -13.09 6.72 -31.38
CA ASN A 115 -12.87 6.43 -32.80
C ASN A 115 -12.93 7.72 -33.65
N TYR A 116 -11.93 8.58 -33.51
CA TYR A 116 -11.81 9.84 -34.25
C TYR A 116 -10.36 10.23 -34.49
N CYS A 117 -10.06 10.68 -35.71
CA CYS A 117 -8.77 11.27 -36.05
C CYS A 117 -8.94 12.39 -37.06
N ILE A 118 -8.10 13.42 -36.96
CA ILE A 118 -8.09 14.58 -37.87
C ILE A 118 -7.42 14.28 -39.23
N CYS A 119 -6.94 13.05 -39.48
CA CYS A 119 -6.24 12.74 -40.71
C CYS A 119 -7.17 12.70 -41.93
N GLY A 120 -6.62 12.99 -43.12
CA GLY A 120 -7.38 13.00 -44.37
C GLY A 120 -8.03 11.65 -44.70
N SER A 121 -7.37 10.54 -44.35
CA SER A 121 -7.91 9.18 -44.52
C SER A 121 -9.17 8.98 -43.67
N PHE A 122 -9.18 9.41 -42.40
CA PHE A 122 -10.36 9.30 -41.55
C PHE A 122 -11.53 10.13 -42.11
N ARG A 123 -11.27 11.39 -42.49
CA ARG A 123 -12.29 12.27 -43.08
C ARG A 123 -12.90 11.67 -44.35
N CYS A 124 -12.08 11.18 -45.27
CA CYS A 124 -12.57 10.69 -46.55
C CYS A 124 -13.16 9.28 -46.47
N GLN A 125 -12.49 8.35 -45.79
CA GLN A 125 -12.82 6.92 -45.82
C GLN A 125 -13.78 6.49 -44.71
N VAL A 126 -13.78 7.17 -43.56
CA VAL A 126 -14.66 6.86 -42.43
C VAL A 126 -15.90 7.75 -42.44
N LEU A 127 -15.73 9.08 -42.51
CA LEU A 127 -16.87 10.01 -42.41
C LEU A 127 -17.66 10.17 -43.72
N ASN A 128 -16.95 10.42 -44.84
CA ASN A 128 -17.61 10.71 -46.11
C ASN A 128 -18.07 9.43 -46.84
N ASN A 129 -17.13 8.52 -47.10
CA ASN A 129 -17.39 7.34 -47.92
C ASN A 129 -17.88 6.13 -47.12
N ARG A 130 -17.72 6.13 -45.79
CA ARG A 130 -18.06 5.01 -44.88
C ARG A 130 -17.53 3.65 -45.35
N SER A 131 -16.38 3.66 -46.03
CA SER A 131 -15.74 2.47 -46.58
C SER A 131 -14.85 1.77 -45.55
N LEU A 132 -14.46 2.46 -44.48
CA LEU A 132 -13.64 1.92 -43.39
C LEU A 132 -14.25 2.34 -42.05
N PHE A 133 -14.07 1.49 -41.03
CA PHE A 133 -14.52 1.79 -39.66
C PHE A 133 -13.64 2.84 -38.97
N THR A 134 -12.33 2.78 -39.21
CA THR A 134 -11.35 3.66 -38.58
C THR A 134 -10.14 3.87 -39.48
N CYS A 135 -9.19 4.70 -39.03
CA CYS A 135 -7.91 4.90 -39.71
C CYS A 135 -6.75 4.27 -38.94
N LYS A 136 -5.60 4.15 -39.60
CA LYS A 136 -4.39 3.55 -39.03
C LYS A 136 -3.90 4.22 -37.74
N HIS A 137 -4.16 5.52 -37.55
CA HIS A 137 -3.73 6.24 -36.35
C HIS A 137 -4.58 5.85 -35.14
N VAL A 138 -5.90 5.84 -35.27
CA VAL A 138 -6.78 5.38 -34.17
C VAL A 138 -6.46 3.94 -33.80
N LEU A 139 -6.28 3.07 -34.80
CA LEU A 139 -5.96 1.67 -34.58
C LEU A 139 -4.56 1.47 -33.94
N ALA A 140 -3.58 2.30 -34.30
CA ALA A 140 -2.26 2.29 -33.66
C ALA A 140 -2.31 2.79 -32.21
N ALA A 141 -3.14 3.79 -31.89
CA ALA A 141 -3.38 4.18 -30.49
C ALA A 141 -4.03 3.06 -29.69
N TRP A 142 -5.00 2.36 -30.29
CA TRP A 142 -5.65 1.22 -29.65
C TRP A 142 -4.65 0.09 -29.38
N LEU A 143 -3.77 -0.24 -30.34
CA LEU A 143 -2.68 -1.20 -30.13
C LEU A 143 -1.72 -0.77 -29.00
N ALA A 144 -1.36 0.52 -28.96
CA ALA A 144 -0.50 1.06 -27.93
C ALA A 144 -1.15 1.13 -26.55
N ALA A 145 -2.49 1.19 -26.46
CA ALA A 145 -3.20 1.13 -25.18
C ALA A 145 -2.91 -0.17 -24.42
N PHE A 146 -2.60 -1.27 -25.12
CA PHE A 146 -2.18 -2.53 -24.49
C PHE A 146 -0.74 -2.51 -23.97
N GLN A 147 0.11 -1.66 -24.53
CA GLN A 147 1.47 -1.46 -24.02
C GLN A 147 1.45 -0.72 -22.68
N ILE A 148 0.43 0.11 -22.41
CA ILE A 148 0.21 0.71 -21.08
C ILE A 148 0.00 -0.38 -20.02
N ASN A 149 -0.73 -1.45 -20.33
CA ASN A 149 -0.90 -2.58 -19.40
C ASN A 149 0.40 -3.34 -19.15
N ASN A 150 1.36 -3.33 -20.09
CA ASN A 150 2.69 -3.90 -19.92
C ASN A 150 3.69 -2.93 -19.24
N MET A 151 3.44 -1.62 -19.25
CA MET A 151 4.28 -0.62 -18.57
C MET A 151 3.76 -0.23 -17.17
N TYR A 152 2.48 -0.52 -16.86
CA TYR A 152 1.86 -0.40 -15.53
C TYR A 152 0.85 -1.54 -15.30
N PRO A 153 1.29 -2.73 -14.85
CA PRO A 153 0.40 -3.88 -14.57
C PRO A 153 -0.32 -3.78 -13.20
N GLU A 154 -0.34 -2.61 -12.56
CA GLU A 154 -0.24 -2.57 -11.10
C GLU A 154 -1.54 -2.68 -10.29
N VAL A 155 -2.72 -2.81 -10.90
CA VAL A 155 -3.96 -2.96 -10.11
C VAL A 155 -4.61 -4.34 -10.25
N GLU A 156 -4.44 -5.04 -11.37
CA GLU A 156 -5.10 -6.33 -11.58
C GLU A 156 -4.24 -7.56 -11.26
N ILE A 157 -2.94 -7.43 -11.01
CA ILE A 157 -2.08 -8.56 -10.58
C ILE A 157 -1.82 -8.48 -9.08
N ASN A 158 -1.78 -7.28 -8.51
CA ASN A 158 -1.39 -7.09 -7.12
C ASN A 158 -2.48 -7.57 -6.14
N SER A 159 -2.08 -8.37 -5.16
CA SER A 159 -2.93 -8.82 -4.06
C SER A 159 -3.18 -7.67 -3.07
N LEU A 160 -2.20 -6.79 -2.88
CA LEU A 160 -2.28 -5.57 -2.09
C LEU A 160 -1.67 -4.38 -2.85
N VAL A 161 -2.41 -3.27 -2.90
CA VAL A 161 -1.95 -1.96 -3.37
C VAL A 161 -2.33 -0.92 -2.33
N ALA A 162 -1.34 -0.19 -1.80
CA ALA A 162 -1.56 0.84 -0.80
C ALA A 162 -0.84 2.13 -1.16
N LYS A 163 -1.54 3.27 -1.17
CA LYS A 163 -0.98 4.60 -1.43
C LYS A 163 -1.19 5.52 -0.24
N LEU A 164 -0.13 6.22 0.16
CA LEU A 164 -0.16 7.23 1.21
C LEU A 164 0.39 8.56 0.68
N GLY A 165 -0.26 9.66 1.08
CA GLY A 165 0.23 11.01 0.80
C GLY A 165 1.25 11.53 1.82
N ASN A 166 1.24 10.99 3.04
CA ASN A 166 2.11 11.45 4.12
C ASN A 166 2.93 10.30 4.70
N LEU A 167 4.22 10.27 4.34
CA LEU A 167 5.15 9.24 4.78
C LEU A 167 5.62 9.41 6.24
N LYS A 168 5.51 10.61 6.83
CA LYS A 168 6.04 10.93 8.17
C LYS A 168 5.51 10.02 9.24
N THR A 169 4.19 9.89 9.29
CA THR A 169 3.52 9.10 10.34
C THR A 169 3.89 7.63 10.21
N ILE A 170 3.91 7.09 8.98
CA ILE A 170 4.28 5.68 8.74
C ILE A 170 5.71 5.40 9.16
N VAL A 171 6.66 6.28 8.82
CA VAL A 171 8.06 6.09 9.23
C VAL A 171 8.20 6.17 10.74
N GLN A 172 7.48 7.06 11.42
CA GLN A 172 7.47 7.12 12.88
C GLN A 172 6.91 5.84 13.51
N LEU A 173 5.81 5.31 12.98
CA LEU A 173 5.20 4.06 13.43
C LEU A 173 6.19 2.88 13.28
N LEU A 174 6.79 2.74 12.10
CA LEU A 174 7.74 1.65 11.81
C LEU A 174 9.03 1.79 12.63
N LYS A 175 9.57 3.01 12.80
CA LYS A 175 10.73 3.27 13.67
C LYS A 175 10.47 2.88 15.12
N ALA A 176 9.26 3.11 15.62
CA ALA A 176 8.92 2.76 16.99
C ALA A 176 9.08 1.25 17.22
N ILE A 177 8.52 0.43 16.32
CA ILE A 177 8.57 -1.04 16.41
C ILE A 177 9.86 -1.66 15.85
N ASN A 178 10.78 -0.88 15.29
CA ASN A 178 12.02 -1.41 14.71
C ASN A 178 13.08 -1.74 15.78
N PHE A 179 12.96 -2.93 16.38
CA PHE A 179 13.95 -3.50 17.31
C PHE A 179 14.37 -4.93 16.97
N LYS A 180 13.83 -5.51 15.88
CA LYS A 180 14.30 -6.74 15.25
C LYS A 180 14.40 -6.57 13.76
N GLU A 181 15.22 -7.42 13.17
CA GLU A 181 15.51 -7.37 11.74
C GLU A 181 14.29 -7.62 10.87
N ASN A 182 13.40 -8.54 11.25
CA ASN A 182 12.26 -8.92 10.42
C ASN A 182 10.93 -8.58 11.11
N ALA A 183 9.93 -8.26 10.30
CA ALA A 183 8.56 -8.02 10.74
C ALA A 183 7.57 -8.79 9.84
N THR A 184 6.50 -9.28 10.45
CA THR A 184 5.38 -9.89 9.74
C THR A 184 4.33 -8.82 9.45
N CYS A 185 4.01 -8.63 8.19
CA CYS A 185 2.99 -7.71 7.71
C CYS A 185 1.70 -8.47 7.43
N PHE A 186 0.58 -7.94 7.92
CA PHE A 186 -0.75 -8.50 7.76
C PHE A 186 -1.68 -7.42 7.21
N GLY A 187 -2.13 -7.59 5.97
CA GLY A 187 -3.06 -6.70 5.29
C GLY A 187 -4.46 -7.29 5.27
N THR A 188 -5.44 -6.54 5.76
CA THR A 188 -6.87 -6.90 5.78
C THR A 188 -7.71 -5.75 5.23
N GLU A 189 -9.00 -5.97 5.01
CA GLU A 189 -9.95 -4.90 4.63
C GLU A 189 -9.94 -3.71 5.60
N ASN A 190 -9.57 -3.93 6.86
CA ASN A 190 -9.56 -2.92 7.92
C ASN A 190 -8.26 -2.10 7.98
N GLY A 191 -7.18 -2.62 7.41
CA GLY A 191 -5.91 -1.92 7.30
C GLY A 191 -4.69 -2.84 7.30
N LEU A 192 -3.53 -2.22 7.51
CA LEU A 192 -2.23 -2.89 7.54
C LEU A 192 -1.68 -2.94 8.96
N LYS A 193 -1.37 -4.14 9.44
CA LYS A 193 -0.70 -4.39 10.73
C LYS A 193 0.71 -4.91 10.48
N ILE A 194 1.72 -4.29 11.08
CA ILE A 194 3.11 -4.74 11.02
C ILE A 194 3.53 -5.17 12.43
N THR A 195 3.92 -6.43 12.58
CA THR A 195 4.22 -7.06 13.87
C THR A 195 5.67 -7.52 13.95
N VAL A 196 6.30 -7.27 15.09
CA VAL A 196 7.65 -7.70 15.44
C VAL A 196 7.60 -8.45 16.77
N GLU A 197 8.29 -9.59 16.85
CA GLU A 197 8.38 -10.38 18.08
C GLU A 197 9.83 -10.57 18.53
N ASP A 198 10.02 -10.65 19.85
CA ASP A 198 11.29 -11.02 20.47
C ASP A 198 11.10 -12.12 21.52
N ALA A 199 11.90 -13.19 21.37
CA ALA A 199 12.09 -14.26 22.35
C ALA A 199 10.79 -14.86 22.93
N LYS A 200 9.67 -14.78 22.21
CA LYS A 200 8.35 -15.20 22.67
C LYS A 200 7.83 -14.51 23.96
N CYS A 201 8.47 -13.41 24.37
CA CYS A 201 8.14 -12.67 25.59
C CYS A 201 7.74 -11.22 25.31
N MET A 202 7.93 -10.77 24.07
CA MET A 202 7.63 -9.40 23.67
C MET A 202 7.09 -9.40 22.25
N GLN A 203 6.02 -8.66 22.02
CA GLN A 203 5.47 -8.40 20.70
C GLN A 203 5.16 -6.91 20.57
N ALA A 204 5.49 -6.33 19.42
CA ALA A 204 5.09 -4.99 19.07
C ALA A 204 4.34 -4.99 17.75
N SER A 205 3.30 -4.17 17.63
CA SER A 205 2.51 -4.05 16.42
C SER A 205 2.22 -2.59 16.10
N ALA A 206 2.51 -2.16 14.89
CA ALA A 206 2.02 -0.90 14.34
C ALA A 206 0.78 -1.18 13.48
N TYR A 207 -0.33 -0.53 13.78
CA TYR A 207 -1.58 -0.66 13.03
C TYR A 207 -1.93 0.64 12.32
N ILE A 208 -2.14 0.53 11.01
CA ILE A 208 -2.49 1.62 10.10
C ILE A 208 -3.86 1.28 9.50
N PRO A 209 -4.93 1.96 9.93
CA PRO A 209 -6.27 1.74 9.38
C PRO A 209 -6.37 2.09 7.89
N THR A 210 -7.27 1.42 7.16
CA THR A 210 -7.54 1.65 5.73
C THR A 210 -7.80 3.12 5.38
N HIS A 211 -8.48 3.87 6.25
CA HIS A 211 -8.81 5.28 6.02
C HIS A 211 -7.60 6.23 6.09
N VAL A 212 -6.43 5.78 6.54
CA VAL A 212 -5.18 6.56 6.51
C VAL A 212 -4.56 6.54 5.10
N PHE A 213 -4.95 5.56 4.28
CA PHE A 213 -4.47 5.44 2.91
C PHE A 213 -5.36 6.21 1.94
N GLN A 214 -4.75 6.84 0.94
CA GLN A 214 -5.48 7.45 -0.17
C GLN A 214 -6.05 6.37 -1.10
N ILE A 215 -5.32 5.27 -1.26
CA ILE A 215 -5.74 4.08 -2.00
C ILE A 215 -5.36 2.88 -1.16
N PHE A 216 -6.29 1.97 -0.96
CA PHE A 216 -6.01 0.68 -0.32
C PHE A 216 -6.88 -0.37 -0.98
N ASN A 217 -6.30 -1.08 -1.95
CA ASN A 217 -6.96 -2.15 -2.68
C ASN A 217 -6.36 -3.47 -2.21
N LEU A 218 -7.22 -4.32 -1.66
CA LEU A 218 -6.88 -5.65 -1.21
C LEU A 218 -7.82 -6.64 -1.87
N LYS A 219 -7.27 -7.68 -2.50
CA LYS A 219 -8.10 -8.73 -3.12
C LYS A 219 -8.50 -9.81 -2.11
N GLU A 220 -7.54 -10.21 -1.30
CA GLU A 220 -7.66 -11.21 -0.25
C GLU A 220 -6.70 -10.82 0.88
N ASP A 221 -6.95 -11.31 2.09
CA ASP A 221 -6.05 -11.05 3.21
C ASP A 221 -4.64 -11.56 2.89
N VAL A 222 -3.66 -10.69 3.06
CA VAL A 222 -2.26 -11.01 2.76
C VAL A 222 -1.44 -11.06 4.03
N ILE A 223 -0.57 -12.06 4.09
CA ILE A 223 0.46 -12.16 5.12
C ILE A 223 1.82 -12.40 4.45
N PHE A 224 2.82 -11.62 4.85
CA PHE A 224 4.18 -11.76 4.35
C PHE A 224 5.17 -11.18 5.36
N LYS A 225 6.38 -11.73 5.40
CA LYS A 225 7.45 -11.25 6.27
C LYS A 225 8.49 -10.47 5.46
N VAL A 226 8.94 -9.34 5.98
CA VAL A 226 9.97 -8.48 5.35
C VAL A 226 11.08 -8.16 6.35
N ASN A 227 12.25 -7.80 5.82
CA ASN A 227 13.29 -7.18 6.63
C ASN A 227 12.88 -5.73 6.96
N LEU A 228 12.48 -5.50 8.21
CA LEU A 228 12.01 -4.22 8.71
C LEU A 228 13.13 -3.18 8.75
N ASN A 229 14.38 -3.58 9.03
CA ASN A 229 15.51 -2.66 9.01
C ASN A 229 15.67 -2.05 7.62
N ILE A 230 15.69 -2.88 6.58
CA ILE A 230 15.81 -2.42 5.19
C ILE A 230 14.61 -1.54 4.82
N LEU A 231 13.39 -1.95 5.18
CA LEU A 231 12.20 -1.14 4.92
C LEU A 231 12.32 0.25 5.55
N VAL A 232 12.65 0.32 6.85
CA VAL A 232 12.80 1.60 7.55
C VAL A 232 13.93 2.43 6.95
N GLU A 233 15.08 1.83 6.61
CA GLU A 233 16.18 2.51 5.94
C GLU A 233 15.76 3.11 4.60
N CYS A 234 15.04 2.35 3.77
CA CYS A 234 14.51 2.83 2.49
C CYS A 234 13.61 4.06 2.67
N LEU A 235 12.70 4.01 3.66
CA LEU A 235 11.81 5.14 3.93
C LEU A 235 12.55 6.33 4.55
N CYS A 236 13.65 6.10 5.27
CA CYS A 236 14.43 7.14 5.93
C CYS A 236 15.36 7.92 4.99
N MET A 237 15.60 7.45 3.76
CA MET A 237 16.38 8.18 2.76
C MET A 237 15.84 9.61 2.53
N PHE A 238 14.53 9.80 2.76
CA PHE A 238 13.82 11.07 2.57
C PHE A 238 13.48 11.78 3.90
N TRP A 239 14.01 11.31 5.03
CA TRP A 239 13.61 11.79 6.38
C TRP A 239 13.85 13.29 6.60
N SER A 240 14.90 13.87 6.03
CA SER A 240 15.18 15.30 6.15
C SER A 240 14.06 16.15 5.53
N ASN A 241 13.47 15.69 4.44
CA ASN A 241 12.51 16.44 3.66
C ASN A 241 11.08 16.19 4.16
N ILE A 242 10.77 14.97 4.60
CA ILE A 242 9.49 14.62 5.24
C ILE A 242 9.17 15.50 6.47
N ASN A 243 10.19 16.06 7.12
CA ASN A 243 10.03 16.95 8.27
C ASN A 243 9.90 18.45 7.90
N CYS A 244 10.05 18.81 6.63
CA CYS A 244 9.87 20.18 6.14
C CYS A 244 8.39 20.49 5.91
N GLN A 245 7.94 21.68 6.30
CA GLN A 245 6.56 22.11 6.04
C GLN A 245 6.29 22.24 4.53
N GLY A 246 5.24 21.59 4.05
CA GLY A 246 4.85 21.59 2.63
C GLY A 246 5.49 20.48 1.78
N SER A 247 6.22 19.55 2.39
CA SER A 247 6.73 18.36 1.68
C SER A 247 5.59 17.40 1.31
N SER A 248 5.57 16.97 0.04
CA SER A 248 4.61 16.01 -0.50
C SER A 248 5.35 14.72 -0.89
N VAL A 249 5.90 14.00 0.09
CA VAL A 249 6.48 12.67 -0.16
C VAL A 249 5.37 11.63 -0.15
N ALA A 250 5.02 11.14 -1.33
CA ALA A 250 4.03 10.08 -1.49
C ALA A 250 4.70 8.70 -1.46
N LEU A 251 4.00 7.71 -0.93
CA LEU A 251 4.42 6.32 -0.92
C LEU A 251 3.36 5.45 -1.59
N GLN A 252 3.80 4.52 -2.41
CA GLN A 252 2.99 3.45 -2.97
C GLN A 252 3.63 2.11 -2.66
N LEU A 253 2.83 1.17 -2.16
CA LEU A 253 3.25 -0.19 -1.82
C LEU A 253 2.45 -1.16 -2.68
N PHE A 254 3.16 -2.09 -3.29
CA PHE A 254 2.61 -3.13 -4.15
C PHE A 254 3.08 -4.50 -3.70
N TYR A 255 2.16 -5.44 -3.62
CA TYR A 255 2.48 -6.83 -3.34
C TYR A 255 1.63 -7.76 -4.21
N LYS A 256 2.29 -8.56 -5.04
CA LYS A 256 1.65 -9.47 -5.99
C LYS A 256 1.00 -10.68 -5.33
N GLY A 257 1.56 -11.14 -4.21
CA GLY A 257 1.15 -12.36 -3.53
C GLY A 257 2.36 -13.21 -3.18
N ILE A 258 2.09 -14.41 -2.67
CA ILE A 258 3.11 -15.30 -2.13
C ILE A 258 4.24 -15.55 -3.15
N GLY A 259 5.48 -15.54 -2.68
CA GLY A 259 6.69 -15.74 -3.49
C GLY A 259 7.17 -14.51 -4.26
N HIS A 260 6.44 -13.39 -4.21
CA HIS A 260 6.84 -12.14 -4.86
C HIS A 260 7.38 -11.12 -3.87
N PRO A 261 8.32 -10.23 -4.27
CA PRO A 261 8.77 -9.14 -3.43
C PRO A 261 7.66 -8.09 -3.20
N VAL A 262 7.81 -7.33 -2.12
CA VAL A 262 7.04 -6.10 -1.90
C VAL A 262 7.79 -4.97 -2.59
N THR A 263 7.10 -4.25 -3.46
CA THR A 263 7.65 -3.08 -4.15
C THR A 263 7.15 -1.84 -3.46
N VAL A 264 8.06 -0.93 -3.12
CA VAL A 264 7.77 0.35 -2.47
C VAL A 264 8.27 1.45 -3.38
N LEU A 265 7.36 2.24 -3.93
CA LEU A 265 7.67 3.43 -4.71
C LEU A 265 7.52 4.66 -3.80
N ILE A 266 8.56 5.48 -3.73
CA ILE A 266 8.55 6.74 -2.99
C ILE A 266 8.72 7.87 -4.01
N GLU A 267 7.78 8.80 -4.02
CA GLU A 267 7.79 9.96 -4.90
C GLU A 267 8.06 11.22 -4.08
N GLU A 268 9.09 11.97 -4.47
CA GLU A 268 9.43 13.29 -3.91
C GLU A 268 9.77 14.26 -5.03
N ASP A 269 9.03 15.36 -5.16
CA ASP A 269 9.28 16.43 -6.15
C ASP A 269 9.54 15.92 -7.59
N GLY A 270 8.81 14.87 -7.98
CA GLY A 270 8.91 14.21 -9.30
C GLY A 270 10.05 13.19 -9.42
N ILE A 271 10.87 12.99 -8.39
CA ILE A 271 11.84 11.90 -8.29
C ILE A 271 11.14 10.67 -7.72
N ILE A 272 11.15 9.57 -8.47
CA ILE A 272 10.58 8.29 -8.03
C ILE A 272 11.73 7.34 -7.67
N THR A 273 11.67 6.82 -6.44
CA THR A 273 12.59 5.78 -5.95
C THR A 273 11.85 4.47 -5.83
N ASP A 274 12.36 3.45 -6.52
CA ASP A 274 11.82 2.11 -6.53
C ASP A 274 12.65 1.18 -5.62
N CYS A 275 12.01 0.67 -4.57
CA CYS A 275 12.59 -0.27 -3.63
C CYS A 275 11.89 -1.64 -3.74
N SER A 276 12.64 -2.69 -4.11
CA SER A 276 12.13 -4.06 -4.15
C SER A 276 12.62 -4.87 -2.95
N LEU A 277 11.73 -5.14 -1.98
CA LEU A 277 12.02 -5.89 -0.77
C LEU A 277 11.62 -7.36 -0.93
N LYS A 278 12.57 -8.26 -0.73
CA LYS A 278 12.29 -9.70 -0.71
C LYS A 278 11.40 -10.06 0.46
N THR A 279 10.38 -10.86 0.19
CA THR A 279 9.48 -11.43 1.19
C THR A 279 9.99 -12.79 1.65
N GLN A 280 9.59 -13.16 2.86
CA GLN A 280 9.82 -14.46 3.48
C GLN A 280 8.47 -15.06 3.91
N GLU A 281 8.43 -16.38 4.09
CA GLU A 281 7.29 -17.02 4.73
C GLU A 281 7.15 -16.51 6.18
N PRO A 282 5.94 -16.19 6.63
CA PRO A 282 5.70 -15.70 7.97
C PRO A 282 5.88 -16.82 9.00
N ASP A 283 6.45 -16.48 10.16
CA ASP A 283 6.47 -17.38 11.32
C ASP A 283 5.09 -17.37 12.00
N GLU A 284 4.79 -18.43 12.75
CA GLU A 284 3.67 -18.42 13.69
C GLU A 284 3.88 -17.34 14.74
N LEU A 285 3.02 -16.32 14.71
CA LEU A 285 3.00 -15.25 15.71
C LEU A 285 2.28 -15.72 16.97
N LEU A 286 2.72 -15.20 18.12
CA LEU A 286 2.03 -15.40 19.38
C LEU A 286 0.74 -14.59 19.42
N ASP A 287 -0.31 -15.20 19.97
CA ASP A 287 -1.57 -14.51 20.19
C ASP A 287 -1.56 -13.80 21.55
N PHE A 288 -0.78 -12.72 21.65
CA PHE A 288 -0.88 -11.82 22.78
C PHE A 288 -2.16 -11.00 22.67
N HIS A 289 -3.17 -11.37 23.46
CA HIS A 289 -4.43 -10.64 23.53
C HIS A 289 -4.84 -10.39 24.98
N LEU A 290 -5.16 -9.13 25.27
CA LEU A 290 -5.79 -8.73 26.53
C LEU A 290 -7.26 -8.43 26.26
N GLU A 291 -8.11 -9.40 26.56
CA GLU A 291 -9.56 -9.18 26.49
C GLU A 291 -9.96 -8.10 27.50
N PRO A 292 -10.90 -7.19 27.15
CA PRO A 292 -11.33 -6.12 28.04
C PRO A 292 -11.80 -6.58 29.42
N GLU A 293 -12.35 -7.79 29.51
CA GLU A 293 -12.83 -8.42 30.74
C GLU A 293 -11.70 -8.88 31.66
N ASN A 294 -10.52 -9.16 31.09
CA ASN A 294 -9.33 -9.64 31.81
C ASN A 294 -8.38 -8.50 32.20
N VAL A 295 -8.69 -7.26 31.84
CA VAL A 295 -7.90 -6.08 32.22
C VAL A 295 -8.11 -5.80 33.71
N LEU A 296 -7.06 -6.02 34.50
CA LEU A 296 -7.05 -5.82 35.95
C LEU A 296 -6.91 -4.34 36.31
N ASN A 297 -5.91 -3.69 35.70
CA ASN A 297 -5.54 -2.31 35.93
C ASN A 297 -5.33 -1.61 34.58
N LYS A 298 -5.81 -0.36 34.48
CA LYS A 298 -5.73 0.48 33.30
C LYS A 298 -5.38 1.91 33.70
N VAL A 299 -4.31 2.44 33.10
CA VAL A 299 -3.88 3.83 33.28
C VAL A 299 -3.73 4.47 31.90
N VAL A 300 -4.34 5.64 31.69
CA VAL A 300 -4.20 6.43 30.46
C VAL A 300 -3.59 7.78 30.82
N LEU A 301 -2.45 8.09 30.21
CA LEU A 301 -1.65 9.27 30.51
C LEU A 301 -1.10 9.92 29.25
N GLN A 302 -0.73 11.19 29.35
CA GLN A 302 0.00 11.91 28.31
C GLN A 302 1.42 11.36 28.20
N THR A 303 1.92 11.15 26.98
CA THR A 303 3.22 10.49 26.75
C THR A 303 4.41 11.23 27.36
N GLU A 304 4.31 12.56 27.50
CA GLU A 304 5.31 13.42 28.14
C GLU A 304 5.60 12.98 29.59
N LEU A 305 4.56 12.71 30.39
CA LEU A 305 4.71 12.27 31.78
C LEU A 305 5.52 10.98 31.89
N LEU A 306 5.15 9.95 31.12
CA LEU A 306 5.84 8.66 31.17
C LEU A 306 7.25 8.75 30.58
N LYS A 307 7.47 9.61 29.59
CA LYS A 307 8.79 9.84 29.03
C LYS A 307 9.75 10.45 30.06
N ASP A 308 9.31 11.46 30.80
CA ASP A 308 10.12 12.10 31.84
C ASP A 308 10.47 11.09 32.94
N ILE A 309 9.48 10.34 33.43
CA ILE A 309 9.67 9.31 34.46
C ILE A 309 10.67 8.23 34.01
N LEU A 310 10.46 7.65 32.82
CA LEU A 310 11.33 6.58 32.35
C LEU A 310 12.75 7.08 32.00
N SER A 311 12.93 8.37 31.74
CA SER A 311 14.25 8.97 31.52
C SER A 311 15.09 9.13 32.79
N GLU A 312 14.43 9.18 33.96
CA GLU A 312 15.05 9.27 35.28
C GLU A 312 15.37 7.89 35.90
N LEU A 313 14.93 6.79 35.27
CA LEU A 313 15.18 5.45 35.77
C LEU A 313 16.64 5.01 35.61
N ASP A 314 17.11 4.17 36.53
CA ASP A 314 18.47 3.63 36.49
C ASP A 314 18.61 2.62 35.36
N SER A 315 19.28 3.04 34.29
CA SER A 315 19.53 2.21 33.10
C SER A 315 20.44 0.99 33.35
N SER A 316 21.11 0.91 34.51
CA SER A 316 21.93 -0.22 34.95
C SER A 316 21.12 -1.37 35.54
N SER A 317 19.84 -1.17 35.83
CA SER A 317 18.96 -2.24 36.30
C SER A 317 18.55 -3.19 35.18
N ASP A 318 18.49 -4.49 35.48
CA ASP A 318 17.99 -5.51 34.54
C ASP A 318 16.46 -5.58 34.51
N LEU A 319 15.82 -5.23 35.63
CA LEU A 319 14.38 -5.34 35.84
C LEU A 319 13.76 -3.98 36.14
N ILE A 320 12.50 -3.85 35.77
CA ILE A 320 11.63 -2.74 36.15
C ILE A 320 10.35 -3.32 36.74
N GLU A 321 10.02 -2.85 37.93
CA GLU A 321 8.84 -3.27 38.67
C GLU A 321 7.75 -2.21 38.53
N LEU A 322 6.55 -2.66 38.18
CA LEU A 322 5.35 -1.85 38.13
C LEU A 322 4.42 -2.27 39.28
N PHE A 323 4.10 -1.32 40.15
CA PHE A 323 3.13 -1.48 41.23
C PHE A 323 1.89 -0.65 40.91
N LEU A 324 0.72 -1.27 40.86
CA LEU A 324 -0.57 -0.62 40.61
C LEU A 324 -1.56 -0.98 41.73
N SER A 325 -2.29 -0.01 42.25
CA SER A 325 -3.19 -0.18 43.41
C SER A 325 -4.34 0.84 43.42
N PRO A 326 -5.52 0.47 43.93
CA PRO A 326 -6.61 1.44 44.21
C PRO A 326 -6.29 2.38 45.38
N SER A 327 -5.26 2.10 46.17
CA SER A 327 -4.82 2.90 47.33
C SER A 327 -3.38 3.40 47.15
N PRO A 328 -2.97 4.48 47.85
CA PRO A 328 -1.60 4.98 47.81
C PRO A 328 -0.56 3.85 48.00
N PRO A 329 0.52 3.82 47.20
CA PRO A 329 1.01 4.87 46.30
C PRO A 329 0.37 4.91 44.89
N PHE A 330 -0.73 4.20 44.67
CA PHE A 330 -1.48 4.12 43.40
C PHE A 330 -0.71 3.52 42.23
N PHE A 331 0.25 4.25 41.66
CA PHE A 331 1.12 3.74 40.60
C PHE A 331 2.57 4.10 40.91
N ARG A 332 3.41 3.09 41.12
CA ARG A 332 4.84 3.26 41.37
C ARG A 332 5.63 2.45 40.36
N ILE A 333 6.68 3.05 39.83
CA ILE A 333 7.67 2.41 38.98
C ILE A 333 8.98 2.34 39.76
N SER A 334 9.56 1.15 39.83
CA SER A 334 10.79 0.91 40.59
C SER A 334 11.87 0.25 39.73
N THR A 335 13.12 0.64 39.95
CA THR A 335 14.31 -0.04 39.39
C THR A 335 15.35 -0.24 40.49
N ALA A 336 16.03 -1.39 40.49
CA ALA A 336 17.12 -1.69 41.40
C ALA A 336 18.42 -1.84 40.60
N GLY A 337 19.24 -0.80 40.57
CA GLY A 337 20.50 -0.78 39.84
C GLY A 337 21.71 -0.69 40.76
N LEU A 338 22.89 -0.40 40.19
CA LEU A 338 24.14 -0.38 40.94
C LEU A 338 24.20 0.74 41.99
N ALA A 339 23.49 1.85 41.74
CA ALA A 339 23.43 2.99 42.65
C ALA A 339 22.40 2.83 43.79
N GLY A 340 21.63 1.74 43.77
CA GLY A 340 20.56 1.46 44.72
C GLY A 340 19.19 1.36 44.05
N ILE A 341 18.15 1.49 44.86
CA ILE A 341 16.75 1.39 44.41
C ILE A 341 16.21 2.79 44.14
N CYS A 342 15.66 2.98 42.95
CA CYS A 342 14.91 4.17 42.57
C CYS A 342 13.42 3.85 42.58
N HIS A 343 12.62 4.69 43.23
CA HIS A 343 11.16 4.61 43.23
C HIS A 343 10.59 5.92 42.71
N ILE A 344 9.75 5.85 41.68
CA ILE A 344 9.04 7.00 41.14
C ILE A 344 7.54 6.72 41.27
N GLU A 345 6.84 7.59 41.99
CA GLU A 345 5.40 7.52 42.16
C GLU A 345 4.72 8.46 41.16
N LEU A 346 3.78 7.92 40.40
CA LEU A 346 2.97 8.69 39.48
C LEU A 346 1.80 9.31 40.25
N PRO A 347 1.35 10.51 39.84
CA PRO A 347 0.07 11.01 40.31
C PRO A 347 -1.04 10.00 39.93
N HIS A 348 -2.17 10.06 40.63
CA HIS A 348 -3.37 9.26 40.31
C HIS A 348 -4.47 10.11 39.67
N ASP A 349 -4.37 11.43 39.84
CA ASP A 349 -5.21 12.47 39.27
C ASP A 349 -4.34 13.65 38.78
N GLY A 350 -4.84 14.42 37.82
CA GLY A 350 -4.15 15.60 37.30
C GLY A 350 -4.30 15.76 35.79
N GLU A 351 -3.79 16.87 35.26
CA GLU A 351 -3.94 17.23 33.83
C GLU A 351 -3.25 16.23 32.88
N LEU A 352 -2.21 15.56 33.36
CA LEU A 352 -1.43 14.59 32.57
C LEU A 352 -1.99 13.15 32.65
N ILE A 353 -3.06 12.93 33.42
CA ILE A 353 -3.71 11.63 33.62
C ILE A 353 -5.16 11.72 33.16
N ASP A 354 -5.46 11.03 32.07
CA ASP A 354 -6.79 11.03 31.49
C ASP A 354 -7.71 10.02 32.19
N ASN A 355 -7.16 8.89 32.64
CA ASN A 355 -7.93 7.83 33.27
C ASN A 355 -7.06 6.96 34.18
N PHE A 356 -7.52 6.70 35.40
CA PHE A 356 -6.87 5.80 36.35
C PHE A 356 -7.90 4.81 36.89
N GLN A 357 -7.81 3.55 36.45
CA GLN A 357 -8.73 2.48 36.84
C GLN A 357 -7.92 1.30 37.35
N CYS A 358 -7.81 1.18 38.68
CA CYS A 358 -7.21 0.03 39.33
C CYS A 358 -8.24 -0.66 40.22
N THR A 359 -8.44 -1.96 40.01
CA THR A 359 -9.43 -2.74 40.78
C THR A 359 -8.78 -3.53 41.92
N SER A 360 -7.51 -3.90 41.77
CA SER A 360 -6.76 -4.66 42.77
C SER A 360 -5.29 -4.26 42.77
N THR A 361 -4.65 -4.47 43.91
CA THR A 361 -3.22 -4.23 44.07
C THR A 361 -2.42 -5.34 43.40
N ALA A 362 -1.58 -4.98 42.43
CA ALA A 362 -0.72 -5.91 41.72
C ALA A 362 0.69 -5.33 41.56
N THR A 363 1.69 -6.21 41.70
CA THR A 363 3.10 -5.91 41.44
C THR A 363 3.58 -6.87 40.37
N SER A 364 4.24 -6.37 39.34
CA SER A 364 4.80 -7.20 38.27
C SER A 364 6.14 -6.65 37.79
N SER A 365 7.09 -7.54 37.57
CA SER A 365 8.45 -7.21 37.14
C SER A 365 8.65 -7.59 35.68
N TYR A 366 9.36 -6.75 34.94
CA TYR A 366 9.63 -6.93 33.52
C TYR A 366 11.12 -6.71 33.25
N LYS A 367 11.65 -7.35 32.21
CA LYS A 367 13.01 -7.03 31.76
C LYS A 367 13.05 -5.60 31.22
N LEU A 368 13.92 -4.76 31.77
CA LEU A 368 14.06 -3.37 31.32
C LEU A 368 14.46 -3.30 29.84
N THR A 369 15.22 -4.28 29.36
CA THR A 369 15.58 -4.43 27.93
C THR A 369 14.37 -4.64 27.00
N HIS A 370 13.25 -5.18 27.49
CA HIS A 370 12.00 -5.29 26.72
C HIS A 370 11.13 -4.03 26.83
N ILE A 371 11.28 -3.23 27.89
CA ILE A 371 10.56 -1.96 28.05
C ILE A 371 11.21 -0.85 27.20
N LYS A 372 12.54 -0.83 27.10
CA LYS A 372 13.30 0.18 26.33
C LYS A 372 12.80 0.36 24.88
N PRO A 373 12.51 -0.70 24.09
CA PRO A 373 11.94 -0.51 22.75
C PRO A 373 10.55 0.11 22.75
N ALA A 374 9.70 -0.21 23.73
CA ALA A 374 8.36 0.39 23.84
C ALA A 374 8.44 1.92 24.06
N MET A 375 9.50 2.40 24.70
CA MET A 375 9.73 3.84 24.88
C MET A 375 9.93 4.61 23.58
N LYS A 376 10.35 3.96 22.48
CA LYS A 376 10.51 4.64 21.18
C LYS A 376 9.19 5.25 20.70
N ALA A 377 8.06 4.60 21.01
CA ALA A 377 6.72 5.07 20.65
C ALA A 377 6.30 6.36 21.38
N LEU A 378 6.89 6.65 22.56
CA LEU A 378 6.60 7.89 23.31
C LEU A 378 6.98 9.15 22.53
N SER A 379 7.91 9.04 21.58
CA SER A 379 8.37 10.19 20.79
C SER A 379 7.39 10.64 19.70
N CYS A 380 6.50 9.75 19.26
CA CYS A 380 5.54 10.04 18.17
C CYS A 380 4.07 9.96 18.62
N ALA A 381 3.78 9.31 19.74
CA ALA A 381 2.43 9.19 20.28
C ALA A 381 2.03 10.38 21.15
N ASN A 382 0.74 10.69 21.16
CA ASN A 382 0.14 11.74 21.99
C ASN A 382 -0.29 11.20 23.35
N LYS A 383 -0.85 9.98 23.37
CA LYS A 383 -1.36 9.33 24.57
C LYS A 383 -0.88 7.89 24.64
N VAL A 384 -0.75 7.37 25.85
CA VAL A 384 -0.47 5.96 26.09
C VAL A 384 -1.45 5.40 27.10
N SER A 385 -2.00 4.23 26.79
CA SER A 385 -2.75 3.39 27.72
C SER A 385 -1.85 2.24 28.16
N LEU A 386 -1.62 2.14 29.46
CA LEU A 386 -1.01 0.99 30.11
C LEU A 386 -2.12 0.08 30.63
N ARG A 387 -2.05 -1.22 30.35
CA ARG A 387 -2.98 -2.24 30.83
C ARG A 387 -2.22 -3.44 31.34
N THR A 388 -2.70 -4.06 32.42
CA THR A 388 -2.19 -5.34 32.93
C THR A 388 -3.34 -6.30 33.18
N ASP A 389 -3.13 -7.60 32.99
CA ASP A 389 -4.07 -8.65 33.44
C ASP A 389 -3.69 -9.24 34.81
N SER A 390 -4.42 -10.28 35.22
CA SER A 390 -4.14 -11.06 36.44
C SER A 390 -2.87 -11.90 36.38
N PHE A 391 -2.33 -12.16 35.19
CA PHE A 391 -1.10 -12.93 35.00
C PHE A 391 0.13 -12.03 34.89
N GLY A 392 -0.04 -10.71 34.88
CA GLY A 392 1.02 -9.72 34.75
C GLY A 392 1.42 -9.41 33.32
N LEU A 393 0.67 -9.86 32.29
CA LEU A 393 0.93 -9.46 30.91
C LEU A 393 0.70 -7.95 30.77
N LEU A 394 1.75 -7.24 30.38
CA LEU A 394 1.72 -5.79 30.20
C LEU A 394 1.40 -5.43 28.76
N CYS A 395 0.46 -4.51 28.57
CA CYS A 395 0.20 -3.89 27.28
C CYS A 395 0.37 -2.38 27.34
N PHE A 396 1.23 -1.84 26.48
CA PHE A 396 1.21 -0.43 26.12
C PHE A 396 0.48 -0.25 24.80
N GLN A 397 -0.52 0.62 24.78
CA GLN A 397 -1.19 1.04 23.55
C GLN A 397 -0.97 2.55 23.38
N TYR A 398 -0.20 2.91 22.36
CA TYR A 398 0.14 4.27 22.01
C TYR A 398 -0.77 4.78 20.90
N MET A 399 -1.37 5.94 21.11
CA MET A 399 -2.20 6.63 20.12
C MET A 399 -1.35 7.64 19.36
N VAL A 400 -1.21 7.45 18.05
CA VAL A 400 -0.46 8.34 17.15
C VAL A 400 -1.44 9.02 16.21
N LYS A 401 -1.46 10.35 16.21
CA LYS A 401 -2.29 11.12 15.26
C LYS A 401 -1.48 11.51 14.02
N THR A 402 -2.04 11.29 12.85
CA THR A 402 -1.48 11.81 11.60
C THR A 402 -1.66 13.33 11.53
N ASP A 403 -0.92 14.00 10.65
CA ASP A 403 -1.10 15.44 10.39
C ASP A 403 -2.53 15.75 9.85
N GLU A 404 -3.19 14.76 9.25
CA GLU A 404 -4.57 14.82 8.75
C GLU A 404 -5.62 14.53 9.85
N GLY A 405 -5.18 14.22 11.07
CA GLY A 405 -6.04 13.95 12.23
C GLY A 405 -6.55 12.51 12.35
N HIS A 406 -6.16 11.62 11.43
CA HIS A 406 -6.44 10.19 11.54
C HIS A 406 -5.66 9.56 12.70
N THR A 407 -6.19 8.48 13.27
CA THR A 407 -5.58 7.84 14.44
C THR A 407 -5.01 6.47 14.06
N CYS A 408 -3.71 6.31 14.30
CA CYS A 408 -3.00 5.05 14.23
C CYS A 408 -2.65 4.56 15.64
N TYR A 409 -2.33 3.28 15.76
CA TYR A 409 -1.98 2.69 17.05
C TYR A 409 -0.66 1.92 16.98
N ILE A 410 0.13 2.00 18.06
CA ILE A 410 1.23 1.08 18.31
C ILE A 410 0.90 0.31 19.58
N GLU A 411 0.97 -1.01 19.53
CA GLU A 411 0.77 -1.87 20.69
C GLU A 411 2.06 -2.61 21.03
N TYR A 412 2.37 -2.71 22.31
CA TYR A 412 3.43 -3.57 22.84
C TYR A 412 2.83 -4.49 23.88
N TYR A 413 3.06 -5.79 23.75
CA TYR A 413 2.78 -6.81 24.74
C TYR A 413 4.10 -7.31 25.31
N ILE A 414 4.21 -7.39 26.63
CA ILE A 414 5.43 -7.79 27.34
C ILE A 414 5.06 -8.73 28.47
N SER A 415 5.60 -9.95 28.43
CA SER A 415 5.42 -10.94 29.48
C SER A 415 6.19 -10.55 30.75
N PRO A 416 5.62 -10.78 31.94
CA PRO A 416 6.32 -10.56 33.19
C PRO A 416 7.44 -11.59 33.40
N VAL A 417 8.39 -11.24 34.26
CA VAL A 417 9.38 -12.16 34.79
C VAL A 417 8.75 -12.88 35.98
N ILE A 418 8.67 -14.20 35.89
CA ILE A 418 8.24 -15.09 36.97
C ILE A 418 9.51 -15.48 37.74
N ASP A 419 9.49 -15.35 39.06
CA ASP A 419 10.60 -15.66 39.98
C ASP A 419 11.91 -14.87 39.68
N PRO A 420 11.98 -13.57 40.02
CA PRO A 420 13.16 -12.73 39.76
C PRO A 420 14.42 -13.11 40.56
N ASP A 421 14.29 -14.01 41.54
CA ASP A 421 15.36 -14.45 42.46
C ASP A 421 15.96 -15.83 42.10
N GLU A 422 15.56 -16.45 40.97
CA GLU A 422 16.19 -17.69 40.44
C GLU A 422 17.23 -17.44 39.34
#